data_AF-A0A8E2DMW0-F1
#
_entry.id   AF-A0A8E2DMW0-F1
#
_cell.length_a   1.000
_cell.length_b   1.000
_cell.length_c   1.000
_cell.angle_alpha   90.00
_cell.angle_beta   90.00
_cell.angle_gamma   90.00
#
_symmetry.space_group_name_H-M   'P 1'
#
loop_
_entity.id
_entity.type
_entity.pdbx_description
1 polymer ?
#
loop_
_entity_poly.entity_id
_entity_poly.type
_entity_poly.pdbx_seq_one_letter_code
_entity_poly.pdbx_strand_id
1 'polypeptide(L)'
;MARTLSKLLQKHYLIPFVSENSQIRCLAHVVNLVVQKMLSALNDAEDPDIVDYYLGQKFLPIHYDPNEDEEAVAHDGPERAAADKTACENFPEEDKDEFDNIETGLTPVQKLRLISRKVVSSPQHRSSYRKHVEREYHNKMAPSGKPIKDLMLIRDVATRWGGTHAMIERALLQKKVRATILVIQRVLTTFTKMTATMSLSKTPTLPWVLPLYELMKTALETAIKTTSNEYLKNATLAGLVKLMTYYTKARGCQFNVIATICHPGLCQAWFEVLGDDAKQKATDLFEHVYKQYEKNASPKPKATSTTPPSPATTSDNFLSSISSSVRLIDAAMSMPEKSELEQWYSGQGGAGDPYHPLD
;
A
#
# COMPACT_ATOMS: atom_id res chain seq x y z
N MET A 1 -19.52 4.14 15.19
CA MET A 1 -18.54 3.40 16.00
C MET A 1 -17.70 4.33 16.88
N ALA A 2 -16.88 5.26 16.35
CA ALA A 2 -16.06 6.17 17.17
C ALA A 2 -16.85 7.01 18.21
N ARG A 3 -18.02 7.52 17.85
CA ARG A 3 -18.93 8.21 18.80
C ARG A 3 -19.47 7.30 19.90
N THR A 4 -19.71 6.03 19.59
CA THR A 4 -20.16 5.02 20.57
C THR A 4 -19.01 4.64 21.49
N LEU A 5 -17.81 4.41 20.93
CA LEU A 5 -16.59 4.15 21.69
C LEU A 5 -16.22 5.32 22.60
N SER A 6 -16.30 6.56 22.11
CA SER A 6 -16.15 7.79 22.90
C SER A 6 -17.02 7.78 24.16
N LYS A 7 -18.32 7.52 23.97
CA LYS A 7 -19.28 7.44 25.08
C LYS A 7 -18.94 6.32 26.05
N LEU A 8 -18.50 5.16 25.56
CA LEU A 8 -18.14 4.02 26.42
C LEU A 8 -16.85 4.28 27.20
N LEU A 9 -15.81 4.81 26.55
CA LEU A 9 -14.52 5.17 27.16
C LEU A 9 -14.68 6.24 28.23
N GLN A 10 -15.47 7.27 27.94
CA GLN A 10 -15.78 8.31 28.92
C GLN A 10 -16.60 7.76 30.09
N LYS A 11 -17.64 6.95 29.81
CA LYS A 11 -18.54 6.43 30.84
C LYS A 11 -17.88 5.43 31.78
N HIS A 12 -17.04 4.54 31.26
CA HIS A 12 -16.50 3.41 32.03
C HIS A 12 -15.07 3.62 32.51
N TYR A 13 -14.30 4.46 31.84
CA TYR A 13 -12.86 4.63 32.11
C TYR A 13 -12.44 6.08 32.34
N LEU A 14 -13.37 7.04 32.24
CA LEU A 14 -13.10 8.48 32.32
C LEU A 14 -12.01 8.95 31.34
N ILE A 15 -11.84 8.23 30.23
CA ILE A 15 -10.86 8.58 29.20
C ILE A 15 -11.52 9.56 28.23
N PRO A 16 -11.06 10.83 28.16
CA PRO A 16 -11.57 11.80 27.21
C PRO A 16 -11.17 11.39 25.79
N PHE A 17 -12.15 10.94 25.00
CA PHE A 17 -11.98 10.52 23.63
C PHE A 17 -12.81 11.42 22.71
N VAL A 18 -12.15 12.36 22.04
CA VAL A 18 -12.79 13.27 21.07
C VAL A 18 -13.11 12.48 19.81
N SER A 19 -14.40 12.29 19.54
CA SER A 19 -14.87 11.43 18.45
C SER A 19 -14.52 11.96 17.05
N GLU A 20 -14.26 13.26 16.96
CA GLU A 20 -13.86 14.03 15.79
C GLU A 20 -12.37 13.80 15.47
N ASN A 21 -11.52 13.72 16.51
CA ASN A 21 -10.08 13.43 16.37
C ASN A 21 -9.77 11.94 16.15
N SER A 22 -10.78 11.09 16.27
CA SER A 22 -10.67 9.63 16.15
C SER A 22 -11.36 9.07 14.91
N GLN A 23 -11.91 9.92 14.05
CA GLN A 23 -12.36 9.55 12.71
C GLN A 23 -11.19 9.58 11.71
N ILE A 24 -10.17 8.77 11.97
CA ILE A 24 -9.16 8.49 10.96
C ILE A 24 -9.76 7.38 10.08
N ARG A 25 -10.07 7.70 8.82
CA ARG A 25 -10.33 6.63 7.84
C ARG A 25 -9.09 5.73 7.83
N CYS A 26 -9.27 4.41 7.80
CA CYS A 26 -8.11 3.52 7.75
C CYS A 26 -7.27 3.86 6.52
N LEU A 27 -5.94 3.76 6.63
CA LEU A 27 -5.05 4.18 5.55
C LEU A 27 -5.34 3.40 4.25
N ALA A 28 -5.73 2.13 4.35
CA ALA A 28 -6.20 1.32 3.24
C ALA A 28 -7.43 1.90 2.51
N HIS A 29 -8.40 2.44 3.26
CA HIS A 29 -9.56 3.13 2.66
C HIS A 29 -9.11 4.39 1.94
N VAL A 30 -8.22 5.18 2.54
CA VAL A 30 -7.68 6.38 1.88
C VAL A 30 -6.97 6.02 0.58
N VAL A 31 -6.14 4.98 0.58
CA VAL A 31 -5.52 4.47 -0.65
C VAL A 31 -6.56 4.12 -1.70
N ASN A 32 -7.62 3.38 -1.34
CA ASN A 32 -8.70 3.06 -2.27
C ASN A 32 -9.31 4.33 -2.88
N LEU A 33 -9.63 5.34 -2.06
CA LEU A 33 -10.20 6.60 -2.54
C LEU A 33 -9.24 7.35 -3.47
N VAL A 34 -7.94 7.35 -3.17
CA VAL A 34 -6.92 8.00 -4.01
C VAL A 34 -6.83 7.31 -5.36
N VAL A 35 -6.69 5.98 -5.38
CA VAL A 35 -6.59 5.24 -6.64
C VAL A 35 -7.89 5.34 -7.43
N GLN A 36 -9.04 5.23 -6.77
CA GLN A 36 -10.32 5.39 -7.43
C GLN A 36 -10.46 6.79 -8.04
N LYS A 37 -10.00 7.86 -7.36
CA LYS A 37 -9.99 9.21 -7.95
C LYS A 37 -9.08 9.31 -9.17
N MET A 38 -7.90 8.68 -9.13
CA MET A 38 -7.00 8.62 -10.28
C MET A 38 -7.64 7.89 -11.46
N LEU A 39 -8.22 6.71 -11.23
CA LEU A 39 -8.89 5.92 -12.26
C LEU A 39 -10.12 6.63 -12.80
N SER A 40 -10.88 7.33 -11.95
CA SER A 40 -12.02 8.14 -12.38
C SER A 40 -11.61 9.28 -13.32
N ALA A 41 -10.49 9.95 -13.04
CA ALA A 41 -9.92 10.95 -13.95
C ALA A 41 -9.41 10.37 -15.28
N LEU A 42 -9.20 9.05 -15.36
CA LEU A 42 -8.93 8.31 -16.59
C LEU A 42 -10.21 7.72 -17.21
N ASN A 43 -11.39 8.10 -16.74
CA ASN A 43 -12.67 7.52 -17.15
C ASN A 43 -12.72 5.98 -16.98
N ASP A 44 -12.02 5.47 -15.96
CA ASP A 44 -11.83 4.05 -15.69
C ASP A 44 -12.56 3.55 -14.43
N ALA A 45 -13.10 4.48 -13.64
CA ALA A 45 -13.88 4.21 -12.43
C ALA A 45 -14.86 5.36 -12.15
N GLU A 46 -15.83 5.11 -11.27
CA GLU A 46 -16.71 6.15 -10.75
C GLU A 46 -15.96 7.05 -9.76
N ASP A 47 -16.40 8.30 -9.62
CA ASP A 47 -15.79 9.25 -8.68
C ASP A 47 -16.00 8.77 -7.23
N PRO A 48 -14.93 8.60 -6.42
CA PRO A 48 -15.05 8.18 -5.02
C PRO A 48 -15.81 9.17 -4.12
N ASP A 49 -16.03 10.41 -4.58
CA ASP A 49 -16.90 11.37 -3.88
C ASP A 49 -18.39 11.09 -4.11
N ILE A 50 -18.73 10.28 -5.11
CA ILE A 50 -20.09 9.85 -5.45
C ILE A 50 -20.32 8.41 -4.98
N VAL A 51 -19.43 7.48 -5.37
CA VAL A 51 -19.54 6.05 -5.05
C VAL A 51 -18.24 5.55 -4.42
N ASP A 52 -18.28 5.17 -3.15
CA ASP A 52 -17.12 4.69 -2.41
C ASP A 52 -17.00 3.16 -2.51
N TYR A 53 -16.21 2.67 -3.47
CA TYR A 53 -16.08 1.23 -3.73
C TYR A 53 -15.57 0.44 -2.52
N TYR A 54 -14.77 1.07 -1.66
CA TYR A 54 -14.24 0.43 -0.46
C TYR A 54 -15.35 0.00 0.50
N LEU A 55 -16.38 0.83 0.67
CA LEU A 55 -17.47 0.53 1.62
C LEU A 55 -18.26 -0.72 1.21
N GLY A 56 -18.48 -0.90 -0.09
CA GLY A 56 -19.12 -2.09 -0.65
C GLY A 56 -18.25 -3.34 -0.56
N GLN A 57 -16.92 -3.19 -0.48
CA GLN A 57 -15.95 -4.29 -0.52
C GLN A 57 -15.18 -4.52 0.78
N LYS A 58 -15.52 -3.83 1.86
CA LYS A 58 -14.79 -3.86 3.14
C LYS A 58 -14.64 -5.25 3.76
N PHE A 59 -15.40 -6.25 3.29
CA PHE A 59 -15.34 -7.64 3.74
C PHE A 59 -14.25 -8.46 3.02
N LEU A 60 -13.73 -7.96 1.90
CA LEU A 60 -12.63 -8.58 1.18
C LEU A 60 -11.29 -8.26 1.86
N PRO A 61 -10.25 -9.10 1.66
CA PRO A 61 -8.91 -8.80 2.12
C PRO A 61 -8.43 -7.42 1.65
N ILE A 62 -7.81 -6.65 2.54
CA ILE A 62 -7.31 -5.30 2.24
C ILE A 62 -6.25 -5.36 1.13
N HIS A 63 -5.33 -6.32 1.24
CA HIS A 63 -4.34 -6.62 0.22
C HIS A 63 -4.89 -7.65 -0.76
N TYR A 64 -4.68 -7.43 -2.06
CA TYR A 64 -5.01 -8.40 -3.10
C TYR A 64 -3.75 -9.17 -3.48
N ASP A 65 -3.73 -10.48 -3.21
CA ASP A 65 -2.71 -11.38 -3.73
C ASP A 65 -3.31 -12.24 -4.85
N PRO A 66 -2.84 -12.11 -6.10
CA PRO A 66 -3.33 -12.93 -7.21
C PRO A 66 -2.97 -14.42 -7.07
N ASN A 67 -2.05 -14.79 -6.17
CA ASN A 67 -1.75 -16.20 -5.88
C ASN A 67 -2.73 -16.84 -4.89
N GLU A 68 -3.51 -16.04 -4.17
CA GLU A 68 -4.57 -16.50 -3.28
C GLU A 68 -5.96 -16.38 -3.93
N ASP A 69 -6.06 -15.72 -5.09
CA ASP A 69 -7.29 -15.54 -5.83
C ASP A 69 -7.66 -16.81 -6.59
N GLU A 70 -8.77 -17.46 -6.21
CA GLU A 70 -9.20 -18.74 -6.77
C GLU A 70 -9.40 -18.68 -8.30
N GLU A 71 -9.95 -17.57 -8.83
CA GLU A 71 -10.17 -17.41 -10.27
C GLU A 71 -8.86 -17.29 -11.04
N ALA A 72 -7.93 -16.45 -10.54
CA ALA A 72 -6.61 -16.28 -11.14
C ALA A 72 -5.81 -17.60 -11.10
N VAL A 73 -5.85 -18.32 -9.98
CA VAL A 73 -5.16 -19.60 -9.80
C VAL A 73 -5.77 -20.69 -10.67
N ALA A 74 -7.09 -20.76 -10.79
CA ALA A 74 -7.78 -21.77 -11.62
C ALA A 74 -7.43 -21.66 -13.11
N HIS A 75 -6.96 -20.49 -13.55
CA HIS A 75 -6.53 -20.26 -14.92
C HIS A 75 -5.02 -20.40 -15.15
N ASP A 76 -4.21 -20.51 -14.10
CA ASP A 76 -2.77 -20.71 -14.20
C ASP A 76 -2.41 -22.22 -14.27
N GLY A 77 -1.21 -22.52 -14.77
CA GLY A 77 -0.61 -23.86 -14.70
C GLY A 77 -0.74 -24.74 -15.96
N PRO A 78 0.10 -25.79 -16.05
CA PRO A 78 0.18 -26.66 -17.22
C PRO A 78 -1.06 -27.53 -17.43
N GLU A 79 -1.72 -27.94 -16.34
CA GLU A 79 -2.95 -28.75 -16.40
C GLU A 79 -4.07 -27.98 -17.08
N ARG A 80 -4.27 -26.71 -16.69
CA ARG A 80 -5.27 -25.86 -17.34
C ARG A 80 -4.89 -25.55 -18.78
N ALA A 81 -3.61 -25.35 -19.07
CA ALA A 81 -3.13 -25.16 -20.44
C ALA A 81 -3.45 -26.35 -21.35
N ALA A 82 -3.25 -27.58 -20.86
CA ALA A 82 -3.63 -28.80 -21.57
C ALA A 82 -5.15 -28.89 -21.77
N ALA A 83 -5.95 -28.60 -20.74
CA ALA A 83 -7.41 -28.61 -20.84
C ALA A 83 -7.93 -27.59 -21.86
N ASP A 84 -7.39 -26.36 -21.87
CA ASP A 84 -7.75 -25.31 -22.84
C ASP A 84 -7.38 -25.74 -24.27
N LYS A 85 -6.25 -26.42 -24.46
CA LYS A 85 -5.84 -26.95 -25.77
C LYS A 85 -6.80 -28.03 -26.26
N THR A 86 -7.13 -29.01 -25.43
CA THR A 86 -8.09 -30.08 -25.77
C THR A 86 -9.48 -29.52 -26.09
N ALA A 87 -9.96 -28.56 -25.28
CA ALA A 87 -11.24 -27.91 -25.54
C ALA A 87 -11.25 -27.15 -26.88
N CYS A 88 -10.15 -26.45 -27.21
CA CYS A 88 -10.00 -25.75 -28.48
C CYS A 88 -9.97 -26.70 -29.70
N GLU A 89 -9.39 -27.89 -29.56
CA GLU A 89 -9.37 -28.91 -30.63
C GLU A 89 -10.75 -29.53 -30.86
N ASN A 90 -11.54 -29.71 -29.80
CA ASN A 90 -12.89 -30.26 -29.87
C ASN A 90 -13.92 -29.25 -30.43
N PHE A 91 -13.67 -27.95 -30.26
CA PHE A 91 -14.57 -26.87 -30.69
C PHE A 91 -13.77 -25.78 -31.41
N PRO A 92 -13.34 -26.03 -32.67
CA PRO A 92 -12.49 -25.10 -33.42
C PRO A 92 -13.22 -23.84 -33.91
N GLU A 93 -14.55 -23.85 -33.93
CA GLU A 93 -15.38 -22.72 -34.34
C GLU A 93 -15.80 -21.88 -33.12
N GLU A 94 -15.05 -20.80 -32.88
CA GLU A 94 -15.61 -19.55 -32.38
C GLU A 94 -15.18 -18.46 -33.36
N ASP A 95 -16.11 -17.57 -33.66
CA ASP A 95 -16.00 -16.51 -34.65
C ASP A 95 -14.63 -15.82 -34.65
N LYS A 96 -14.15 -15.47 -35.85
CA LYS A 96 -13.21 -14.35 -35.99
C LYS A 96 -13.94 -13.11 -35.50
N ASP A 97 -14.07 -12.95 -34.19
CA ASP A 97 -14.69 -11.77 -33.63
C ASP A 97 -13.92 -10.57 -34.18
N GLU A 98 -14.65 -9.71 -34.89
CA GLU A 98 -14.18 -8.42 -35.39
C GLU A 98 -13.63 -7.62 -34.19
N PHE A 99 -12.33 -7.79 -33.94
CA PHE A 99 -11.55 -6.88 -33.10
C PHE A 99 -11.45 -5.48 -33.74
N ASP A 100 -12.09 -5.29 -34.90
CA ASP A 100 -12.09 -4.09 -35.71
C ASP A 100 -12.91 -2.95 -35.09
N ASN A 101 -13.68 -3.21 -34.02
CA ASN A 101 -14.39 -2.18 -33.26
C ASN A 101 -13.81 -1.97 -31.84
N ILE A 102 -12.47 -1.93 -31.68
CA ILE A 102 -11.90 -1.30 -30.48
C ILE A 102 -12.33 0.18 -30.54
N GLU A 103 -13.26 0.54 -29.65
CA GLU A 103 -13.74 1.89 -29.48
C GLU A 103 -12.58 2.89 -29.48
N THR A 104 -12.60 3.82 -30.42
CA THR A 104 -11.58 4.86 -30.52
C THR A 104 -11.66 5.74 -29.28
N GLY A 105 -10.53 6.01 -28.64
CA GLY A 105 -10.47 6.87 -27.45
C GLY A 105 -10.28 6.16 -26.11
N LEU A 106 -10.23 4.82 -26.09
CA LEU A 106 -9.96 4.08 -24.85
C LEU A 106 -8.57 4.38 -24.27
N THR A 107 -8.51 4.51 -22.95
CA THR A 107 -7.26 4.65 -22.21
C THR A 107 -6.42 3.37 -22.29
N PRO A 108 -5.11 3.44 -22.01
CA PRO A 108 -4.27 2.24 -21.97
C PRO A 108 -4.78 1.17 -20.99
N VAL A 109 -5.34 1.57 -19.85
CA VAL A 109 -5.86 0.63 -18.83
C VAL A 109 -7.17 -0.01 -19.30
N GLN A 110 -8.09 0.75 -19.91
CA GLN A 110 -9.31 0.21 -20.53
C GLN A 110 -8.98 -0.81 -21.63
N LYS A 111 -8.02 -0.49 -22.50
CA LYS A 111 -7.55 -1.41 -23.54
C LYS A 111 -7.00 -2.70 -22.95
N LEU A 112 -6.18 -2.59 -21.92
CA LEU A 112 -5.65 -3.77 -21.24
C LEU A 112 -6.78 -4.61 -20.62
N ARG A 113 -7.77 -3.98 -19.98
CA ARG A 113 -8.93 -4.66 -19.41
C ARG A 113 -9.76 -5.39 -20.46
N LEU A 114 -9.95 -4.81 -21.65
CA LEU A 114 -10.63 -5.49 -22.76
C LEU A 114 -9.84 -6.70 -23.26
N ILE A 115 -8.52 -6.54 -23.45
CA ILE A 115 -7.64 -7.63 -23.87
C ILE A 115 -7.69 -8.77 -22.85
N SER A 116 -7.51 -8.48 -21.56
CA SER A 116 -7.56 -9.50 -20.50
C SER A 116 -8.91 -10.22 -20.47
N ARG A 117 -10.03 -9.49 -20.51
CA ARG A 117 -11.37 -10.09 -20.55
C ARG A 117 -11.54 -11.02 -21.76
N LYS A 118 -11.12 -10.55 -22.95
CA LYS A 118 -11.28 -11.33 -24.18
C LYS A 118 -10.42 -12.59 -24.17
N VAL A 119 -9.15 -12.46 -23.79
CA VAL A 119 -8.23 -13.60 -23.68
C VAL A 119 -8.77 -14.67 -22.74
N VAL A 120 -9.35 -14.28 -21.60
CA VAL A 120 -9.83 -15.22 -20.58
C VAL A 120 -11.22 -15.78 -20.90
N SER A 121 -11.99 -15.12 -21.78
CA SER A 121 -13.42 -15.42 -22.03
C SER A 121 -13.72 -16.84 -22.52
N SER A 122 -12.87 -17.45 -23.35
CA SER A 122 -13.11 -18.79 -23.91
C SER A 122 -11.85 -19.66 -23.97
N PRO A 123 -11.98 -21.01 -23.96
CA PRO A 123 -10.84 -21.92 -24.12
C PRO A 123 -9.99 -21.66 -25.37
N GLN A 124 -10.61 -21.25 -26.47
CA GLN A 124 -9.98 -20.97 -27.76
C GLN A 124 -9.07 -19.74 -27.65
N HIS A 125 -9.58 -18.64 -27.07
CA HIS A 125 -8.79 -17.44 -26.82
C HIS A 125 -7.62 -17.72 -25.86
N ARG A 126 -7.85 -18.48 -24.78
CA ARG A 126 -6.79 -18.89 -23.84
C ARG A 126 -5.75 -19.76 -24.52
N SER A 127 -6.16 -20.75 -25.32
CA SER A 127 -5.27 -21.63 -26.08
C SER A 127 -4.41 -20.85 -27.08
N SER A 128 -5.02 -19.94 -27.85
CA SER A 128 -4.33 -19.05 -28.79
C SER A 128 -3.30 -18.17 -28.07
N TYR A 129 -3.72 -17.57 -26.95
CA TYR A 129 -2.85 -16.77 -26.10
C TYR A 129 -1.64 -17.56 -25.59
N ARG A 130 -1.86 -18.75 -25.02
CA ARG A 130 -0.78 -19.63 -24.52
C ARG A 130 0.19 -20.03 -25.62
N LYS A 131 -0.28 -20.34 -26.83
CA LYS A 131 0.60 -20.61 -27.99
C LYS A 131 1.51 -19.42 -28.30
N HIS A 132 0.99 -18.20 -28.17
CA HIS A 132 1.79 -16.99 -28.34
C HIS A 132 2.79 -16.79 -27.20
N VAL A 133 2.37 -16.96 -25.94
CA VAL A 133 3.26 -16.80 -24.78
C VAL A 133 4.34 -17.87 -24.77
N GLU A 134 4.05 -19.14 -25.08
CA GLU A 134 5.05 -20.21 -25.21
C GLU A 134 6.14 -19.80 -26.19
N ARG A 135 5.76 -19.34 -27.39
CA ARG A 135 6.71 -18.93 -28.45
C ARG A 135 7.68 -17.85 -27.98
N GLU A 136 7.17 -16.84 -27.28
CA GLU A 136 7.93 -15.66 -26.87
C GLU A 136 8.65 -15.82 -25.50
N TYR A 137 8.18 -16.74 -24.66
CA TYR A 137 8.56 -16.84 -23.24
C TYR A 137 8.86 -18.26 -22.73
N HIS A 138 9.03 -19.28 -23.59
CA HIS A 138 9.20 -20.70 -23.23
C HIS A 138 10.17 -20.99 -22.06
N ASN A 139 11.27 -20.23 -21.93
CA ASN A 139 12.28 -20.40 -20.88
C ASN A 139 12.34 -19.26 -19.86
N LYS A 140 11.33 -18.38 -19.81
CA LYS A 140 11.31 -17.25 -18.87
C LYS A 140 10.50 -17.60 -17.62
N MET A 141 11.07 -17.30 -16.46
CA MET A 141 10.42 -17.45 -15.16
C MET A 141 9.88 -16.11 -14.68
N ALA A 142 8.72 -16.15 -14.02
CA ALA A 142 8.19 -15.03 -13.26
C ALA A 142 8.95 -14.88 -11.93
N PRO A 143 8.86 -13.72 -11.25
CA PRO A 143 9.43 -13.53 -9.92
C PRO A 143 8.92 -14.55 -8.87
N SER A 144 7.71 -15.10 -9.09
CA SER A 144 7.13 -16.17 -8.25
C SER A 144 7.76 -17.55 -8.46
N GLY A 145 8.72 -17.69 -9.39
CA GLY A 145 9.34 -18.97 -9.77
C GLY A 145 8.52 -19.80 -10.76
N LYS A 146 7.29 -19.37 -11.09
CA LYS A 146 6.43 -20.04 -12.09
C LYS A 146 6.88 -19.69 -13.52
N PRO A 147 6.85 -20.63 -14.49
CA PRO A 147 7.10 -20.31 -15.90
C PRO A 147 6.08 -19.31 -16.43
N ILE A 148 6.53 -18.27 -17.15
CA ILE A 148 5.63 -17.21 -17.68
C ILE A 148 4.59 -17.79 -18.64
N LYS A 149 4.95 -18.85 -19.37
CA LYS A 149 4.06 -19.59 -20.27
C LYS A 149 2.85 -20.23 -19.59
N ASP A 150 2.97 -20.53 -18.31
CA ASP A 150 1.91 -21.16 -17.53
C ASP A 150 0.96 -20.12 -16.92
N LEU A 151 1.31 -18.83 -17.01
CA LEU A 151 0.53 -17.72 -16.44
C LEU A 151 -0.48 -17.16 -17.44
N MET A 152 -1.75 -17.08 -17.03
CA MET A 152 -2.82 -16.40 -17.77
C MET A 152 -2.85 -14.90 -17.47
N LEU A 153 -3.52 -14.09 -18.29
CA LEU A 153 -3.82 -12.70 -17.91
C LEU A 153 -4.80 -12.67 -16.73
N ILE A 154 -4.61 -11.73 -15.81
CA ILE A 154 -5.53 -11.52 -14.68
C ILE A 154 -6.70 -10.65 -15.15
N ARG A 155 -7.92 -11.09 -14.83
CA ARG A 155 -9.13 -10.31 -15.06
C ARG A 155 -9.25 -9.26 -13.97
N ASP A 156 -9.30 -8.00 -14.38
CA ASP A 156 -9.51 -6.90 -13.45
C ASP A 156 -10.96 -6.83 -12.97
N VAL A 157 -11.12 -6.52 -11.68
CA VAL A 157 -12.39 -6.21 -11.04
C VAL A 157 -12.41 -4.70 -10.85
N ALA A 158 -13.17 -3.99 -11.69
CA ALA A 158 -13.15 -2.51 -11.74
C ALA A 158 -13.40 -1.83 -10.38
N THR A 159 -14.13 -2.50 -9.50
CA THR A 159 -14.45 -2.00 -8.16
C THR A 159 -13.32 -2.22 -7.14
N ARG A 160 -12.25 -2.97 -7.48
CA ARG A 160 -11.12 -3.27 -6.60
C ARG A 160 -9.80 -2.93 -7.30
N TRP A 161 -9.18 -1.80 -6.92
CA TRP A 161 -7.96 -1.33 -7.57
C TRP A 161 -6.76 -2.30 -7.47
N GLY A 162 -6.71 -3.17 -6.46
CA GLY A 162 -5.70 -4.21 -6.34
C GLY A 162 -5.71 -5.19 -7.51
N GLY A 163 -6.91 -5.50 -8.05
CA GLY A 163 -7.06 -6.28 -9.28
C GLY A 163 -6.49 -5.55 -10.49
N THR A 164 -6.67 -4.23 -10.57
CA THR A 164 -6.12 -3.40 -11.65
C THR A 164 -4.60 -3.40 -11.62
N HIS A 165 -4.00 -3.29 -10.44
CA HIS A 165 -2.56 -3.37 -10.26
C HIS A 165 -2.01 -4.74 -10.67
N ALA A 166 -2.63 -5.84 -10.20
CA ALA A 166 -2.22 -7.19 -10.56
C ALA A 166 -2.36 -7.49 -12.06
N MET A 167 -3.44 -7.02 -12.70
CA MET A 167 -3.61 -7.10 -14.16
C MET A 167 -2.46 -6.40 -14.89
N ILE A 168 -2.10 -5.20 -14.46
CA ILE A 168 -1.00 -4.43 -15.06
C ILE A 168 0.34 -5.14 -14.86
N GLU A 169 0.63 -5.64 -13.65
CA GLU A 169 1.89 -6.37 -13.39
C GLU A 169 1.99 -7.65 -14.21
N ARG A 170 0.90 -8.44 -14.30
CA ARG A 170 0.86 -9.65 -15.13
C ARG A 170 1.13 -9.33 -16.60
N ALA A 171 0.50 -8.28 -17.13
CA ALA A 171 0.70 -7.86 -18.52
C ALA A 171 2.12 -7.34 -18.80
N LEU A 172 2.75 -6.70 -17.82
CA LEU A 172 4.12 -6.22 -17.91
C LEU A 172 5.15 -7.35 -17.92
N LEU A 173 4.94 -8.42 -17.14
CA LEU A 173 5.78 -9.63 -17.20
C LEU A 173 5.81 -10.22 -18.62
N GLN A 174 4.70 -10.12 -19.33
CA GLN A 174 4.52 -10.60 -20.70
C GLN A 174 4.83 -9.51 -21.76
N LYS A 175 5.44 -8.40 -21.35
CA LYS A 175 5.86 -7.23 -22.17
C LYS A 175 4.80 -6.72 -23.15
N LYS A 176 3.52 -6.84 -22.82
CA LYS A 176 2.39 -6.44 -23.69
C LYS A 176 1.98 -4.98 -23.54
N VAL A 177 2.81 -4.16 -22.93
CA VAL A 177 2.37 -2.92 -22.29
C VAL A 177 3.23 -1.73 -22.73
N ARG A 178 2.57 -0.61 -23.07
CA ARG A 178 3.23 0.64 -23.46
C ARG A 178 3.82 1.37 -22.24
N ALA A 179 4.81 2.24 -22.49
CA ALA A 179 5.48 3.06 -21.46
C ALA A 179 4.49 3.85 -20.56
N THR A 180 3.33 4.24 -21.07
CA THR A 180 2.28 4.95 -20.34
C THR A 180 1.77 4.17 -19.12
N ILE A 181 1.62 2.85 -19.22
CA ILE A 181 1.13 2.02 -18.11
C ILE A 181 2.21 1.84 -17.02
N LEU A 182 3.50 2.00 -17.34
CA LEU A 182 4.58 1.92 -16.36
C LEU A 182 4.46 3.01 -15.29
N VAL A 183 3.97 4.20 -15.66
CA VAL A 183 3.77 5.30 -14.70
C VAL A 183 2.71 4.92 -13.67
N ILE A 184 1.57 4.41 -14.15
CA ILE A 184 0.48 3.93 -13.27
C ILE A 184 0.99 2.77 -12.41
N GLN A 185 1.68 1.80 -13.01
CA GLN A 185 2.20 0.64 -12.28
C GLN A 185 3.10 1.06 -11.13
N ARG A 186 4.05 1.98 -11.34
CA ARG A 186 4.95 2.44 -10.28
C ARG A 186 4.20 3.06 -9.09
N VAL A 187 3.19 3.88 -9.35
CA VAL A 187 2.35 4.46 -8.30
C VAL A 187 1.58 3.36 -7.56
N LEU A 188 0.91 2.48 -8.30
CA LEU A 188 0.12 1.39 -7.71
C LEU A 188 0.98 0.40 -6.92
N THR A 189 2.20 0.09 -7.37
CA THR A 189 3.14 -0.75 -6.62
C THR A 189 3.48 -0.15 -5.26
N THR A 190 3.73 1.16 -5.17
CA THR A 190 3.95 1.84 -3.88
C THR A 190 2.75 1.66 -2.96
N PHE A 191 1.54 1.80 -3.50
CA PHE A 191 0.31 1.72 -2.71
C PHE A 191 -0.01 0.28 -2.29
N THR A 192 0.26 -0.70 -3.15
CA THR A 192 0.13 -2.12 -2.85
C THR A 192 1.04 -2.53 -1.70
N LYS A 193 2.33 -2.15 -1.76
CA LYS A 193 3.28 -2.37 -0.66
C LYS A 193 2.79 -1.76 0.65
N MET A 194 2.33 -0.50 0.59
CA MET A 194 1.78 0.19 1.74
C MET A 194 0.58 -0.56 2.36
N THR A 195 -0.37 -1.00 1.54
CA THR A 195 -1.54 -1.75 2.05
C THR A 195 -1.16 -3.11 2.61
N ALA A 196 -0.18 -3.81 2.04
CA ALA A 196 0.35 -5.04 2.59
C ALA A 196 0.97 -4.80 3.98
N THR A 197 1.86 -3.80 4.10
CA THR A 197 2.48 -3.43 5.38
C THR A 197 1.46 -3.04 6.44
N MET A 198 0.45 -2.25 6.08
CA MET A 198 -0.60 -1.84 7.01
C MET A 198 -1.56 -2.97 7.40
N SER A 199 -1.51 -4.10 6.70
CA SER A 199 -2.32 -5.29 6.99
C SER A 199 -1.61 -6.30 7.89
N LEU A 200 -0.37 -6.03 8.30
CA LEU A 200 0.38 -6.88 9.22
C LEU A 200 -0.26 -6.84 10.62
N SER A 201 -0.67 -8.01 11.13
CA SER A 201 -1.36 -8.12 12.42
C SER A 201 -0.43 -8.11 13.64
N LYS A 202 0.86 -8.39 13.44
CA LYS A 202 1.87 -8.53 14.51
C LYS A 202 2.81 -7.33 14.64
N THR A 203 2.68 -6.32 13.78
CA THR A 203 3.58 -5.17 13.72
C THR A 203 2.81 -3.90 14.06
N PRO A 204 3.32 -3.01 14.93
CA PRO A 204 2.71 -1.70 15.16
C PRO A 204 2.69 -0.88 13.86
N THR A 205 1.51 -0.69 13.26
CA THR A 205 1.37 0.01 11.97
C THR A 205 1.12 1.51 12.11
N LEU A 206 0.64 1.96 13.28
CA LEU A 206 0.30 3.36 13.53
C LEU A 206 1.49 4.33 13.36
N PRO A 207 2.72 4.01 13.82
CA PRO A 207 3.88 4.88 13.63
C PRO A 207 4.20 5.16 12.15
N TRP A 208 3.85 4.22 11.27
CA TRP A 208 4.15 4.26 9.85
C TRP A 208 3.14 5.07 9.04
N VAL A 209 2.00 5.47 9.61
CA VAL A 209 0.96 6.20 8.87
C VAL A 209 1.49 7.46 8.21
N LEU A 210 2.18 8.34 8.95
CA LEU A 210 2.69 9.60 8.38
C LEU A 210 3.84 9.37 7.38
N PRO A 211 4.86 8.52 7.67
CA PRO A 211 5.87 8.13 6.68
C PRO A 211 5.27 7.59 5.38
N LEU A 212 4.25 6.74 5.48
CA LEU A 212 3.62 6.13 4.31
C LEU A 212 2.82 7.15 3.48
N TYR A 213 2.19 8.15 4.09
CA TYR A 213 1.61 9.27 3.35
C TYR A 213 2.66 10.05 2.55
N GLU A 214 3.81 10.37 3.14
CA GLU A 214 4.88 11.07 2.43
C GLU A 214 5.47 10.23 1.29
N LEU A 215 5.60 8.92 1.50
CA LEU A 215 6.03 8.02 0.44
C LEU A 215 5.05 8.01 -0.75
N MET A 216 3.74 7.91 -0.47
CA MET A 216 2.71 7.97 -1.50
C MET A 216 2.69 9.33 -2.21
N LYS A 217 2.80 10.44 -1.47
CA LYS A 217 2.90 11.79 -2.02
C LYS A 217 4.10 11.90 -2.95
N THR A 218 5.27 11.45 -2.52
CA THR A 218 6.50 11.47 -3.33
C THR A 218 6.36 10.64 -4.59
N ALA A 219 5.73 9.47 -4.52
CA ALA A 219 5.47 8.63 -5.70
C ALA A 219 4.56 9.34 -6.72
N LEU A 220 3.49 10.00 -6.25
CA LEU A 220 2.58 10.78 -7.10
C LEU A 220 3.28 12.01 -7.70
N GLU A 221 4.01 12.78 -6.90
CA GLU A 221 4.77 13.96 -7.35
C GLU A 221 5.83 13.58 -8.40
N THR A 222 6.52 12.45 -8.18
CA THR A 222 7.49 11.92 -9.14
C THR A 222 6.81 11.50 -10.44
N ALA A 223 5.68 10.80 -10.37
CA ALA A 223 4.90 10.44 -11.55
C ALA A 223 4.42 11.67 -12.34
N ILE A 224 3.95 12.72 -11.66
CA ILE A 224 3.54 14.00 -12.27
C ILE A 224 4.72 14.70 -12.98
N LYS A 225 5.91 14.68 -12.38
CA LYS A 225 7.11 15.30 -12.94
C LYS A 225 7.69 14.53 -14.12
N THR A 226 7.63 13.20 -14.09
CA THR A 226 8.32 12.33 -15.06
C THR A 226 7.46 11.94 -16.26
N THR A 227 6.13 11.98 -16.15
CA THR A 227 5.25 11.65 -17.27
C THR A 227 5.14 12.81 -18.25
N SER A 228 5.26 12.49 -19.54
CA SER A 228 4.92 13.42 -20.64
C SER A 228 3.45 13.33 -21.06
N ASN A 229 2.72 12.32 -20.58
CA ASN A 229 1.31 12.13 -20.93
C ASN A 229 0.42 13.00 -20.03
N GLU A 230 -0.27 13.96 -20.62
CA GLU A 230 -1.12 14.93 -19.92
C GLU A 230 -2.31 14.28 -19.20
N TYR A 231 -2.97 13.29 -19.80
CA TYR A 231 -4.06 12.55 -19.16
C TYR A 231 -3.59 11.86 -17.87
N LEU A 232 -2.43 11.20 -17.92
CA LEU A 232 -1.83 10.59 -16.73
C LEU A 232 -1.41 11.61 -15.69
N LYS A 233 -0.87 12.75 -16.15
CA LYS A 233 -0.48 13.84 -15.25
C LYS A 233 -1.69 14.36 -14.48
N ASN A 234 -2.80 14.62 -15.19
CA ASN A 234 -4.05 15.10 -14.60
C ASN A 234 -4.68 14.07 -13.66
N ALA A 235 -4.68 12.79 -14.04
CA ALA A 235 -5.17 11.71 -13.19
C ALA A 235 -4.34 11.57 -11.90
N THR A 236 -3.01 11.59 -12.03
CA THR A 236 -2.09 11.51 -10.88
C THR A 236 -2.24 12.73 -9.98
N LEU A 237 -2.43 13.92 -10.55
CA LEU A 237 -2.72 15.14 -9.80
C LEU A 237 -4.05 15.04 -9.04
N ALA A 238 -5.10 14.50 -9.66
CA ALA A 238 -6.38 14.27 -8.98
C ALA A 238 -6.23 13.32 -7.78
N GLY A 239 -5.44 12.25 -7.95
CA GLY A 239 -5.02 11.37 -6.86
C GLY A 239 -4.28 12.12 -5.76
N LEU A 240 -3.29 12.95 -6.11
CA LEU A 240 -2.51 13.73 -5.15
C LEU A 240 -3.38 14.69 -4.33
N VAL A 241 -4.30 15.41 -4.98
CA VAL A 241 -5.26 16.30 -4.28
C VAL A 241 -6.11 15.50 -3.28
N LYS A 242 -6.60 14.33 -3.69
CA LYS A 242 -7.37 13.44 -2.80
C LYS A 242 -6.52 12.94 -1.64
N LEU A 243 -5.27 12.54 -1.88
CA LEU A 243 -4.34 12.09 -0.85
C LEU A 243 -4.08 13.19 0.18
N MET A 244 -3.78 14.40 -0.29
CA MET A 244 -3.47 15.55 0.57
C MET A 244 -4.63 15.90 1.51
N THR A 245 -5.88 15.74 1.07
CA THR A 245 -7.06 15.96 1.91
C THR A 245 -7.04 15.10 3.17
N TYR A 246 -6.63 13.83 3.05
CA TYR A 246 -6.52 12.92 4.19
C TYR A 246 -5.19 13.03 4.90
N TYR A 247 -4.12 13.37 4.19
CA TYR A 247 -2.83 13.56 4.79
C TYR A 247 -2.82 14.74 5.77
N THR A 248 -3.46 15.87 5.42
CA THR A 248 -3.64 17.00 6.34
C THR A 248 -4.38 16.58 7.61
N LYS A 249 -5.42 15.75 7.49
CA LYS A 249 -6.14 15.20 8.66
C LYS A 249 -5.26 14.25 9.49
N ALA A 250 -4.47 13.42 8.82
CA ALA A 250 -3.56 12.49 9.49
C ALA A 250 -2.47 13.24 10.27
N ARG A 251 -1.90 14.32 9.71
CA ARG A 251 -0.95 15.20 10.39
C ARG A 251 -1.55 15.96 11.57
N GLY A 252 -2.83 16.36 11.46
CA GLY A 252 -3.56 16.99 12.56
C GLY A 252 -3.96 16.01 13.68
N CYS A 253 -3.80 14.71 13.48
CA CYS A 253 -4.14 13.71 14.49
C CYS A 253 -2.95 13.47 15.44
N GLN A 254 -3.13 13.87 16.71
CA GLN A 254 -2.14 13.65 17.76
C GLN A 254 -1.70 12.19 17.89
N PHE A 255 -2.59 11.22 17.66
CA PHE A 255 -2.24 9.79 17.81
C PHE A 255 -1.25 9.33 16.74
N ASN A 256 -1.38 9.82 15.50
CA ASN A 256 -0.40 9.50 14.45
C ASN A 256 0.95 10.15 14.79
N VAL A 257 0.93 11.41 15.23
CA VAL A 257 2.16 12.15 15.58
C VAL A 257 2.89 11.47 16.74
N ILE A 258 2.17 11.16 17.82
CA ILE A 258 2.71 10.46 18.99
C ILE A 258 3.21 9.06 18.63
N ALA A 259 2.46 8.29 17.84
CA ALA A 259 2.92 6.96 17.44
C ALA A 259 4.22 7.03 16.62
N THR A 260 4.32 7.98 15.68
CA THR A 260 5.52 8.16 14.85
C THR A 260 6.73 8.58 15.69
N ILE A 261 6.57 9.56 16.61
CA ILE A 261 7.70 10.03 17.45
C ILE A 261 8.11 9.03 18.53
N CYS A 262 7.21 8.13 18.95
CA CYS A 262 7.52 7.02 19.86
C CYS A 262 8.23 5.84 19.18
N HIS A 263 8.41 5.85 17.86
CA HIS A 263 9.10 4.77 17.17
C HIS A 263 10.62 5.04 17.13
N PRO A 264 11.47 4.14 17.64
CA PRO A 264 12.92 4.39 17.82
C PRO A 264 13.64 4.70 16.50
N GLY A 265 13.25 4.02 15.42
CA GLY A 265 13.79 4.24 14.07
C GLY A 265 13.27 5.48 13.33
N LEU A 266 12.34 6.24 13.92
CA LEU A 266 11.74 7.44 13.32
C LEU A 266 11.96 8.65 14.22
N CYS A 267 11.43 8.60 15.44
CA CYS A 267 11.55 9.63 16.47
C CYS A 267 11.23 11.04 15.93
N GLN A 268 11.82 12.06 16.56
CA GLN A 268 11.78 13.44 16.10
C GLN A 268 12.52 13.66 14.78
N ALA A 269 13.47 12.78 14.43
CA ALA A 269 14.30 12.90 13.24
C ALA A 269 13.47 12.74 11.96
N TRP A 270 12.44 11.87 11.96
CA TRP A 270 11.55 11.74 10.81
C TRP A 270 10.79 13.05 10.52
N PHE A 271 10.41 13.82 11.55
CA PHE A 271 9.67 15.07 11.34
C PHE A 271 10.51 16.18 10.68
N GLU A 272 11.83 16.04 10.62
CA GLU A 272 12.70 16.95 9.83
C GLU A 272 12.32 16.95 8.35
N VAL A 273 11.80 15.83 7.83
CA VAL A 273 11.30 15.71 6.45
C VAL A 273 10.14 16.68 6.20
N LEU A 274 9.40 17.05 7.24
CA LEU A 274 8.26 17.98 7.16
C LEU A 274 8.63 19.44 7.46
N GLY A 275 9.89 19.70 7.83
CA GLY A 275 10.41 21.02 8.23
C GLY A 275 10.38 21.28 9.75
N ASP A 276 11.17 22.27 10.17
CA ASP A 276 11.44 22.57 11.59
C ASP A 276 10.18 22.86 12.43
N ASP A 277 9.20 23.57 11.86
CA ASP A 277 7.92 23.84 12.54
C ASP A 277 7.15 22.55 12.86
N ALA A 278 7.16 21.57 11.95
CA ALA A 278 6.49 20.30 12.15
C ALA A 278 7.22 19.44 13.20
N LYS A 279 8.55 19.46 13.19
CA LYS A 279 9.37 18.83 14.22
C LYS A 279 9.09 19.43 15.59
N GLN A 280 9.14 20.75 15.72
CA GLN A 280 8.90 21.43 16.99
C GLN A 280 7.51 21.10 17.55
N LYS A 281 6.46 21.16 16.72
CA LYS A 281 5.10 20.80 17.13
C LYS A 281 4.97 19.36 17.60
N ALA A 282 5.66 18.42 16.94
CA ALA A 282 5.66 17.02 17.34
C ALA A 282 6.38 16.81 18.68
N THR A 283 7.53 17.46 18.87
CA THR A 283 8.29 17.48 20.12
C THR A 283 7.46 18.06 21.26
N ASP A 284 6.87 19.25 21.10
CA ASP A 284 6.05 19.90 22.12
C ASP A 284 4.87 19.02 22.56
N LEU A 285 4.18 18.41 21.58
CA LEU A 285 3.09 17.48 21.83
C LEU A 285 3.57 16.23 22.58
N PHE A 286 4.70 15.65 22.18
CA PHE A 286 5.26 14.48 22.83
C PHE A 286 5.68 14.78 24.26
N GLU A 287 6.37 15.89 24.51
CA GLU A 287 6.74 16.31 25.86
C GLU A 287 5.51 16.51 26.75
N HIS A 288 4.47 17.14 26.21
CA HIS A 288 3.23 17.34 26.94
C HIS A 288 2.61 16.01 27.36
N VAL A 289 2.51 15.05 26.43
CA VAL A 289 1.97 13.71 26.70
C VAL A 289 2.87 12.93 27.66
N TYR A 290 4.20 13.01 27.50
CA TYR A 290 5.16 12.37 28.38
C TYR A 290 5.05 12.88 29.82
N LYS A 291 4.97 14.20 30.02
CA LYS A 291 4.77 14.82 31.34
C LYS A 291 3.45 14.38 32.00
N GLN A 292 2.40 14.13 31.23
CA GLN A 292 1.16 13.55 31.76
C GLN A 292 1.32 12.08 32.14
N TYR A 293 2.00 11.31 31.30
CA TYR A 293 2.31 9.90 31.57
C TYR A 293 3.13 9.76 32.86
N GLU A 294 4.19 10.56 33.01
CA GLU A 294 5.06 10.56 34.20
C GLU A 294 4.28 10.88 35.48
N LYS A 295 3.42 11.91 35.46
CA LYS A 295 2.56 12.26 36.61
C LYS A 295 1.61 11.14 37.03
N ASN A 296 1.15 10.34 36.07
CA ASN A 296 0.21 9.25 36.29
C ASN A 296 0.90 7.90 36.57
N ALA A 297 2.22 7.81 36.34
CA ALA A 297 2.98 6.61 36.59
C ALA A 297 3.17 6.41 38.11
N SER A 298 2.60 5.34 38.65
CA SER A 298 2.96 4.88 40.00
C SER A 298 4.43 4.41 40.04
N PRO A 299 5.13 4.49 41.18
CA PRO A 299 6.51 4.03 41.28
C PRO A 299 6.60 2.55 40.90
N LYS A 300 7.17 2.24 39.73
CA LYS A 300 7.37 0.86 39.30
C LYS A 300 8.69 0.32 39.88
N PRO A 301 8.73 -0.94 40.35
CA PRO A 301 9.98 -1.62 40.65
C PRO A 301 10.85 -1.69 39.38
N LYS A 302 12.16 -1.50 39.52
CA LYS A 302 13.13 -1.65 38.43
C LYS A 302 12.94 -3.02 37.76
N ALA A 303 12.51 -3.01 36.50
CA ALA A 303 12.43 -4.22 35.70
C ALA A 303 13.84 -4.67 35.32
N THR A 304 14.22 -5.88 35.71
CA THR A 304 15.39 -6.59 35.18
C THR A 304 15.14 -6.95 33.72
N SER A 305 15.87 -6.32 32.80
CA SER A 305 15.80 -6.62 31.37
C SER A 305 16.45 -7.97 31.07
N THR A 306 15.65 -8.99 30.79
CA THR A 306 16.09 -10.18 30.07
C THR A 306 15.68 -10.03 28.61
N THR A 307 16.66 -9.83 27.74
CA THR A 307 16.48 -9.73 26.29
C THR A 307 16.03 -11.08 25.73
N PRO A 308 14.86 -11.19 25.09
CA PRO A 308 14.49 -12.39 24.35
C PRO A 308 15.38 -12.55 23.10
N PRO A 309 15.64 -13.78 22.64
CA PRO A 309 16.35 -14.01 21.39
C PRO A 309 15.52 -13.48 20.21
N SER A 310 16.16 -12.65 19.39
CA SER A 310 15.57 -12.04 18.19
C SER A 310 15.18 -13.13 17.17
N PRO A 311 13.90 -13.21 16.72
CA PRO A 311 13.49 -14.15 15.70
C PRO A 311 14.06 -13.74 14.34
N ALA A 312 14.82 -14.64 13.72
CA ALA A 312 15.26 -14.48 12.34
C ALA A 312 14.04 -14.49 11.40
N THR A 313 13.57 -13.30 11.02
CA THR A 313 12.51 -13.14 10.02
C THR A 313 13.13 -12.58 8.76
N THR A 314 12.83 -13.19 7.62
CA THR A 314 13.21 -12.71 6.29
C THR A 314 12.48 -11.39 6.03
N SER A 315 13.06 -10.26 6.45
CA SER A 315 12.42 -8.95 6.36
C SER A 315 12.36 -8.51 4.90
N ASP A 316 11.16 -8.23 4.40
CA ASP A 316 11.01 -7.36 3.22
C ASP A 316 11.65 -6.01 3.57
N ASN A 317 12.56 -5.49 2.74
CA ASN A 317 13.35 -4.29 3.05
C ASN A 317 12.53 -2.99 3.00
N PHE A 318 11.20 -3.07 2.92
CA PHE A 318 10.34 -1.93 2.65
C PHE A 318 10.35 -0.90 3.78
N LEU A 319 10.03 -1.28 5.03
CA LEU A 319 10.04 -0.33 6.16
C LEU A 319 11.46 0.15 6.48
N SER A 320 12.45 -0.72 6.35
CA SER A 320 13.87 -0.37 6.48
C SER A 320 14.29 0.69 5.45
N SER A 321 13.76 0.64 4.22
CA SER A 321 14.03 1.67 3.20
C SER A 321 13.41 3.02 3.57
N ILE A 322 12.31 3.04 4.31
CA ILE A 322 11.66 4.27 4.79
C ILE A 322 12.47 4.85 5.96
N SER A 323 12.81 4.04 6.96
CA SER A 323 13.56 4.51 8.14
C SER A 323 15.02 4.84 7.85
N SER A 324 15.68 4.17 6.89
CA SER A 324 17.08 4.47 6.53
C SER A 324 17.30 5.87 5.98
N SER A 325 16.25 6.55 5.53
CA SER A 325 16.31 7.96 5.14
C SER A 325 16.40 8.92 6.34
N VAL A 326 16.14 8.43 7.56
CA VAL A 326 16.16 9.18 8.80
C VAL A 326 17.57 9.07 9.42
N ARG A 327 18.24 10.21 9.61
CA ARG A 327 19.54 10.26 10.27
C ARG A 327 19.34 10.32 11.78
N LEU A 328 19.57 9.20 12.45
CA LEU A 328 19.68 9.17 13.91
C LEU A 328 21.09 9.61 14.31
N ILE A 329 21.20 10.33 15.43
CA ILE A 329 22.48 10.71 16.00
C ILE A 329 23.06 9.45 16.67
N ASP A 330 24.25 9.02 16.24
CA ASP A 330 24.97 7.94 16.92
C ASP A 330 25.32 8.40 18.34
N ALA A 331 24.78 7.71 19.35
CA ALA A 331 24.98 8.05 20.74
C ALA A 331 26.45 7.84 21.14
N ALA A 332 27.26 8.91 21.08
CA ALA A 332 28.62 8.91 21.61
C ALA A 332 28.62 9.09 23.14
N MET A 333 29.27 8.13 23.81
CA MET A 333 29.78 8.06 25.18
C MET A 333 29.04 8.80 26.33
N SER A 334 28.55 7.97 27.28
CA SER A 334 28.42 8.22 28.73
C SER A 334 28.54 9.67 29.20
N MET A 335 27.44 10.40 29.09
CA MET A 335 27.18 11.71 29.71
C MET A 335 26.23 11.51 30.92
N PRO A 336 26.06 12.48 31.84
CA PRO A 336 25.43 12.29 33.17
C PRO A 336 23.98 11.77 33.11
N GLU A 337 23.39 11.43 34.26
CA GLU A 337 21.99 10.96 34.40
C GLU A 337 21.00 11.89 33.66
N LYS A 338 20.76 11.60 32.39
CA LYS A 338 19.77 12.26 31.55
C LYS A 338 18.40 11.74 31.94
N SER A 339 17.39 12.60 31.94
CA SER A 339 15.99 12.17 32.02
C SER A 339 15.66 11.19 30.88
N GLU A 340 14.69 10.28 31.05
CA GLU A 340 14.34 9.31 29.99
C GLU A 340 13.96 10.01 28.68
N LEU A 341 13.32 11.18 28.77
CA LEU A 341 12.97 12.02 27.62
C LEU A 341 14.22 12.50 26.86
N GLU A 342 15.26 12.96 27.57
CA GLU A 342 16.53 13.35 26.96
C GLU A 342 17.29 12.14 26.39
N GLN A 343 17.21 10.99 27.05
CA GLN A 343 17.78 9.73 26.55
C GLN A 343 17.10 9.34 25.22
N TRP A 344 15.77 9.39 25.17
CA TRP A 344 14.97 9.12 23.97
C TRP A 344 15.36 10.04 22.81
N TYR A 345 15.43 11.35 23.05
CA TYR A 345 15.83 12.32 22.01
C TYR A 345 17.27 12.16 21.54
N SER A 346 18.14 11.61 22.39
CA SER A 346 19.53 11.31 22.01
C SER A 346 19.70 10.01 21.24
N GLY A 347 18.61 9.26 20.98
CA GLY A 347 18.68 7.97 20.29
C GLY A 347 19.29 6.85 21.13
N GLN A 348 19.34 7.03 22.46
CA GLN A 348 19.83 5.99 23.37
C GLN A 348 18.89 4.78 23.30
N GLY A 349 19.44 3.60 23.00
CA GLY A 349 18.68 2.38 22.69
C GLY A 349 18.71 1.97 21.22
N GLY A 350 19.20 2.85 20.33
CA GLY A 350 19.34 2.57 18.90
C GLY A 350 18.03 2.69 18.12
N ALA A 351 18.08 2.38 16.82
CA ALA A 351 16.95 2.52 15.90
C ALA A 351 15.84 1.46 16.11
N GLY A 352 16.13 0.38 16.84
CA GLY A 352 15.30 -0.81 16.89
C GLY A 352 15.12 -1.49 15.53
N ASP A 353 14.41 -2.62 15.51
CA ASP A 353 13.96 -3.22 14.26
C ASP A 353 12.69 -2.49 13.74
N PRO A 354 12.60 -2.13 12.45
CA PRO A 354 11.41 -1.45 11.90
C PRO A 354 10.08 -2.22 12.02
N TYR A 355 10.13 -3.55 12.08
CA TYR A 355 8.98 -4.42 12.22
C TYR A 355 8.73 -4.82 13.69
N HIS A 356 9.78 -4.78 14.51
CA HIS A 356 9.80 -5.17 15.91
C HIS A 356 10.52 -4.13 16.78
N PRO A 357 10.01 -2.89 16.87
CA PRO A 357 10.72 -1.78 17.52
C PRO A 357 10.86 -1.92 19.05
N LEU A 358 10.24 -2.94 19.64
CA LEU A 358 10.24 -3.21 21.09
C LEU A 358 11.00 -4.50 21.46
N ASP A 359 11.48 -5.26 20.47
CA ASP A 359 12.33 -6.43 20.66
C ASP A 359 13.80 -5.99 20.68
#